data_AF-A0A1V5GA96-F1
#
_entry.id   AF-A0A1V5GA96-F1
#
_cell.length_a   1.000
_cell.length_b   1.000
_cell.length_c   1.000
_cell.angle_alpha   90.00
_cell.angle_beta   90.00
_cell.angle_gamma   90.00
#
_symmetry.space_group_name_H-M   'P 1'
#
loop_
_entity.id
_entity.type
_entity.pdbx_description
1 polymer ?
#
loop_
_entity_poly.entity_id
_entity_poly.type
_entity_poly.pdbx_seq_one_letter_code
_entity_poly.pdbx_strand_id
1 'polypeptide(L)'
;MIQSFAPGEVTPEQAMQIGEELCDRYLKGDYQYVIAVHHDKSHLHCHVIFNNTNLYNGLSFTTEHNQGRKSERAWAELREISDEICAEHGISVIEPIGKGVSHYENEMKKEGESWKDKLRNMLREIIPYSRSFEDFLKNCTDSGIEYVYTPQNKVKLKFKLSGDGQQRFTRADTLGDEFEPSAITETIETAQKKAAAEEAMEKFLAARRARQQAELALLNRTSAKPAEPTPTPTTTTKPTVAEPTAPKPIESKAPEKKEDPWKAIRGMGRADEIIADLESGGVMSFSELSGFFFNTPHDDDHTTELADLRKKFTAIDTLIEKMKHRDELEPVYKEYQGKSGWSQSRFKKKNAATIEDYEQTVKHIREHIKKYAVDGKPPTMLDLLEKSNKLKSKWNRLNVEHTAFLTKRETAKKYTRQVRQYINEQQMKREREKYRQKELTQQRKKDTLE
;
A
#
# COMPACT_ATOMS: atom_id res chain seq x y z
N MET A 1 -1.79 -11.00 6.96
CA MET A 1 -1.43 -10.96 5.53
C MET A 1 -1.36 -9.50 5.11
N ILE A 2 -0.43 -9.14 4.22
CA ILE A 2 -0.30 -7.77 3.68
C ILE A 2 -0.07 -7.89 2.17
N GLN A 3 -0.77 -7.07 1.40
CA GLN A 3 -0.55 -6.86 -0.04
C GLN A 3 -0.21 -5.38 -0.26
N SER A 4 0.74 -5.07 -1.14
CA SER A 4 1.22 -3.70 -1.41
C SER A 4 1.32 -3.46 -2.91
N PHE A 5 0.97 -2.26 -3.35
CA PHE A 5 0.99 -1.83 -4.75
C PHE A 5 2.07 -0.78 -4.99
N ALA A 6 2.42 -0.48 -6.25
CA ALA A 6 3.35 0.60 -6.54
C ALA A 6 2.72 1.99 -6.31
N PRO A 7 3.52 3.04 -6.00
CA PRO A 7 3.02 4.39 -5.82
C PRO A 7 2.25 4.91 -7.04
N GLY A 8 0.97 5.25 -6.85
CA GLY A 8 0.10 5.80 -7.91
C GLY A 8 -0.47 4.78 -8.90
N GLU A 9 -0.28 3.49 -8.67
CA GLU A 9 -0.70 2.41 -9.57
C GLU A 9 -2.18 2.02 -9.44
N VAL A 10 -2.74 2.16 -8.24
CA VAL A 10 -4.15 1.84 -7.92
C VAL A 10 -4.79 2.96 -7.09
N THR A 11 -6.11 3.06 -7.11
CA THR A 11 -6.88 3.86 -6.14
C THR A 11 -7.15 3.07 -4.85
N PRO A 12 -7.58 3.71 -3.74
CA PRO A 12 -7.96 2.99 -2.51
C PRO A 12 -9.09 1.99 -2.71
N GLU A 13 -10.02 2.27 -3.63
CA GLU A 13 -11.15 1.40 -3.97
C GLU A 13 -10.68 0.17 -4.75
N GLN A 14 -9.78 0.35 -5.71
CA GLN A 14 -9.15 -0.77 -6.44
C GLN A 14 -8.31 -1.63 -5.50
N ALA A 15 -7.52 -1.01 -4.60
CA ALA A 15 -6.76 -1.73 -3.58
C ALA A 15 -7.66 -2.57 -2.66
N MET A 16 -8.84 -2.05 -2.28
CA MET A 16 -9.84 -2.82 -1.52
C MET A 16 -10.37 -4.00 -2.35
N GLN A 17 -10.78 -3.76 -3.60
CA GLN A 17 -11.33 -4.79 -4.49
C GLN A 17 -10.34 -5.95 -4.71
N ILE A 18 -9.08 -5.62 -5.04
CA ILE A 18 -8.01 -6.60 -5.25
C ILE A 18 -7.68 -7.36 -3.95
N GLY A 19 -7.75 -6.68 -2.81
CA GLY A 19 -7.54 -7.29 -1.50
C GLY A 19 -8.69 -8.21 -1.06
N GLU A 20 -9.96 -7.84 -1.31
CA GLU A 20 -11.12 -8.73 -1.13
C GLU A 20 -10.98 -9.96 -2.05
N GLU A 21 -10.61 -9.77 -3.32
CA GLU A 21 -10.41 -10.87 -4.28
C GLU A 21 -9.28 -11.82 -3.86
N LEU A 22 -8.15 -11.29 -3.39
CA LEU A 22 -7.05 -12.10 -2.84
C LEU A 22 -7.52 -12.94 -1.64
N CYS A 23 -8.34 -12.36 -0.77
CA CYS A 23 -8.90 -13.07 0.38
C CYS A 23 -9.88 -14.16 -0.06
N ASP A 24 -10.78 -13.88 -1.00
CA ASP A 24 -11.78 -14.84 -1.48
C ASP A 24 -11.13 -16.00 -2.27
N ARG A 25 -10.14 -15.73 -3.13
CA ARG A 25 -9.38 -16.79 -3.85
C ARG A 25 -8.54 -17.66 -2.90
N TYR A 26 -7.91 -17.08 -1.88
CA TYR A 26 -6.98 -17.78 -0.97
C TYR A 26 -7.68 -18.48 0.19
N LEU A 27 -8.57 -17.78 0.90
CA LEU A 27 -9.28 -18.25 2.10
C LEU A 27 -10.60 -18.97 1.78
N LYS A 28 -11.09 -18.89 0.53
CA LYS A 28 -12.14 -19.74 -0.07
C LYS A 28 -13.50 -19.74 0.65
N GLY A 29 -13.70 -18.80 1.57
CA GLY A 29 -14.88 -18.71 2.46
C GLY A 29 -14.77 -19.54 3.74
N ASP A 30 -13.73 -20.36 3.88
CA ASP A 30 -13.49 -21.23 5.04
C ASP A 30 -13.00 -20.47 6.28
N TYR A 31 -12.38 -19.30 6.09
CA TYR A 31 -11.80 -18.49 7.15
C TYR A 31 -12.38 -17.07 7.18
N GLN A 32 -12.84 -16.64 8.36
CA GLN A 32 -13.33 -15.28 8.58
C GLN A 32 -12.18 -14.27 8.51
N TYR A 33 -12.35 -13.15 7.81
CA TYR A 33 -11.32 -12.12 7.71
C TYR A 33 -11.84 -10.68 7.89
N VAL A 34 -10.91 -9.77 8.19
CA VAL A 34 -11.08 -8.32 8.20
C VAL A 34 -9.95 -7.73 7.36
N ILE A 35 -10.31 -6.84 6.43
CA ILE A 35 -9.39 -6.12 5.54
C ILE A 35 -9.46 -4.61 5.80
N ALA A 36 -8.32 -3.92 5.73
CA ALA A 36 -8.21 -2.47 5.78
C ALA A 36 -7.17 -1.96 4.77
N VAL A 37 -7.56 -0.99 3.93
CA VAL A 37 -6.66 -0.28 3.01
C VAL A 37 -5.99 0.89 3.74
N HIS A 38 -4.67 0.95 3.68
CA HIS A 38 -3.85 1.95 4.34
C HIS A 38 -3.15 2.87 3.34
N HIS A 39 -3.06 4.15 3.70
CA HIS A 39 -2.42 5.22 2.92
C HIS A 39 -1.44 6.07 3.76
N ASP A 40 -0.96 5.52 4.90
CA ASP A 40 0.00 6.17 5.83
C ASP A 40 1.45 6.22 5.30
N LYS A 41 1.68 5.75 4.07
CA LYS A 41 2.99 5.58 3.43
C LYS A 41 2.95 6.06 1.97
N SER A 42 4.11 6.08 1.32
CA SER A 42 4.26 6.41 -0.10
C SER A 42 3.54 5.48 -1.08
N HIS A 43 2.87 4.43 -0.61
CA HIS A 43 2.15 3.45 -1.40
C HIS A 43 0.91 2.94 -0.65
N LEU A 44 -0.13 2.57 -1.41
CA LEU A 44 -1.30 1.90 -0.87
C LEU A 44 -0.97 0.44 -0.54
N HIS A 45 -1.52 -0.04 0.57
CA HIS A 45 -1.35 -1.42 1.00
C HIS A 45 -2.54 -1.90 1.84
N CYS A 46 -2.88 -3.19 1.70
CA CYS A 46 -4.01 -3.83 2.34
C CYS A 46 -3.52 -4.69 3.50
N HIS A 47 -3.95 -4.37 4.72
CA HIS A 47 -3.76 -5.23 5.89
C HIS A 47 -4.94 -6.18 6.00
N VAL A 48 -4.67 -7.48 6.02
CA VAL A 48 -5.68 -8.53 6.22
C VAL A 48 -5.35 -9.33 7.46
N ILE A 49 -6.31 -9.38 8.39
CA ILE A 49 -6.29 -10.24 9.57
C ILE A 49 -7.38 -11.29 9.36
N PHE A 50 -7.01 -12.57 9.33
CA PHE A 50 -7.96 -13.67 9.25
C PHE A 50 -7.88 -14.57 10.48
N ASN A 51 -9.01 -15.18 10.83
CA ASN A 51 -9.13 -16.15 11.91
C ASN A 51 -8.29 -17.38 11.54
N ASN A 52 -7.39 -17.83 12.42
CA ASN A 52 -6.55 -19.01 12.17
C ASN A 52 -7.34 -20.33 12.26
N THR A 53 -8.61 -20.32 12.68
CA THR A 53 -9.47 -21.52 12.75
C THR A 53 -10.49 -21.53 11.60
N ASN A 54 -10.57 -22.67 10.91
CA ASN A 54 -11.53 -22.96 9.84
C ASN A 54 -12.96 -23.00 10.41
N LEU A 55 -13.89 -22.30 9.77
CA LEU A 55 -15.27 -22.12 10.21
C LEU A 55 -16.10 -23.42 10.21
N TYR A 56 -15.77 -24.38 9.34
CA TYR A 56 -16.58 -25.56 9.09
C TYR A 56 -16.05 -26.82 9.79
N ASN A 57 -14.73 -26.99 9.85
CA ASN A 57 -14.11 -28.21 10.41
C ASN A 57 -13.33 -27.98 11.73
N GLY A 58 -13.12 -26.72 12.13
CA GLY A 58 -12.43 -26.37 13.39
C GLY A 58 -10.93 -26.63 13.41
N LEU A 59 -10.32 -27.05 12.30
CA LEU A 59 -8.87 -27.18 12.16
C LEU A 59 -8.21 -25.79 12.04
N SER A 60 -6.90 -25.74 12.27
CA SER A 60 -6.15 -24.50 12.11
C SER A 60 -5.59 -24.34 10.70
N PHE A 61 -5.49 -23.12 10.19
CA PHE A 61 -4.86 -22.80 8.91
C PHE A 61 -3.42 -23.32 8.83
N THR A 62 -2.71 -23.32 9.97
CA THR A 62 -1.37 -23.91 10.10
C THR A 62 -1.38 -25.44 9.99
N THR A 63 -2.47 -26.10 10.41
CA THR A 63 -2.68 -27.54 10.27
C THR A 63 -3.07 -27.92 8.84
N GLU A 64 -3.89 -27.12 8.16
CA GLU A 64 -4.39 -27.44 6.82
C GLU A 64 -3.40 -27.06 5.70
N HIS A 65 -2.97 -25.79 5.64
CA HIS A 65 -2.27 -25.22 4.47
C HIS A 65 -0.74 -25.09 4.64
N ASN A 66 -0.20 -25.44 5.82
CA ASN A 66 1.21 -25.19 6.17
C ASN A 66 2.03 -26.49 6.38
N GLN A 67 1.48 -27.63 5.93
CA GLN A 67 2.20 -28.91 5.82
C GLN A 67 3.23 -28.87 4.67
N GLY A 68 4.04 -29.92 4.53
CA GLY A 68 4.99 -30.05 3.42
C GLY A 68 6.26 -29.19 3.52
N ARG A 69 7.02 -29.13 2.41
CA ARG A 69 8.30 -28.41 2.32
C ARG A 69 8.07 -26.90 2.30
N LYS A 70 9.12 -26.11 2.59
CA LYS A 70 9.02 -24.65 2.63
C LYS A 70 8.55 -23.98 1.33
N SER A 71 8.72 -24.66 0.19
CA SER A 71 8.28 -24.26 -1.15
C SER A 71 6.81 -24.59 -1.45
N GLU A 72 6.19 -25.46 -0.66
CA GLU A 72 4.85 -26.05 -0.90
C GLU A 72 3.80 -25.51 0.10
N ARG A 73 4.18 -24.56 0.96
CA ARG A 73 3.32 -23.98 1.99
C ARG A 73 2.46 -22.86 1.45
N ALA A 74 1.37 -22.58 2.15
CA ALA A 74 0.42 -21.49 1.87
C ALA A 74 1.03 -20.14 1.42
N TRP A 75 2.22 -19.75 1.89
CA TRP A 75 2.89 -18.52 1.45
C TRP A 75 3.34 -18.52 -0.03
N ALA A 76 3.52 -19.68 -0.64
CA ALA A 76 3.78 -19.82 -2.07
C ALA A 76 2.49 -19.68 -2.88
N GLU A 77 1.45 -20.45 -2.53
CA GLU A 77 0.08 -20.34 -3.07
C GLU A 77 -0.44 -18.89 -2.98
N LEU A 78 -0.25 -18.22 -1.83
CA LEU A 78 -0.64 -16.84 -1.64
C LEU A 78 0.05 -15.88 -2.63
N ARG A 79 1.35 -16.10 -2.87
CA ARG A 79 2.09 -15.26 -3.82
C ARG A 79 1.61 -15.52 -5.24
N GLU A 80 1.46 -16.77 -5.63
CA GLU A 80 0.99 -17.18 -6.95
C GLU A 80 -0.38 -16.54 -7.26
N ILE A 81 -1.34 -16.65 -6.33
CA ILE A 81 -2.65 -16.00 -6.43
C ILE A 81 -2.54 -14.46 -6.48
N SER A 82 -1.65 -13.84 -5.70
CA SER A 82 -1.47 -12.37 -5.75
C SER A 82 -0.82 -11.90 -7.05
N ASP A 83 0.16 -12.64 -7.57
CA ASP A 83 0.86 -12.32 -8.82
C ASP A 83 -0.09 -12.55 -10.02
N GLU A 84 -0.97 -13.57 -9.97
CA GLU A 84 -2.09 -13.77 -10.91
C GLU A 84 -3.09 -12.61 -10.90
N ILE A 85 -3.62 -12.22 -9.73
CA ILE A 85 -4.62 -11.13 -9.65
C ILE A 85 -4.02 -9.81 -10.15
N CYS A 86 -2.77 -9.48 -9.78
CA CYS A 86 -2.10 -8.29 -10.31
C CYS A 86 -2.00 -8.33 -11.85
N ALA A 87 -1.63 -9.49 -12.44
CA ALA A 87 -1.60 -9.65 -13.89
C ALA A 87 -2.99 -9.51 -14.55
N GLU A 88 -4.05 -10.05 -13.94
CA GLU A 88 -5.44 -9.95 -14.43
C GLU A 88 -5.97 -8.51 -14.42
N HIS A 89 -5.62 -7.73 -13.39
CA HIS A 89 -5.99 -6.31 -13.28
C HIS A 89 -5.05 -5.36 -14.06
N GLY A 90 -3.98 -5.88 -14.69
CA GLY A 90 -3.03 -5.09 -15.49
C GLY A 90 -2.03 -4.27 -14.67
N ILE A 91 -1.75 -4.71 -13.45
CA ILE A 91 -0.91 -4.10 -12.42
C ILE A 91 0.48 -4.75 -12.43
N SER A 92 1.51 -4.06 -11.94
CA SER A 92 2.87 -4.62 -11.90
C SER A 92 2.97 -5.86 -11.01
N VAL A 93 3.70 -6.85 -11.51
CA VAL A 93 4.00 -8.11 -10.82
C VAL A 93 5.48 -8.12 -10.47
N ILE A 94 5.82 -8.53 -9.25
CA ILE A 94 7.22 -8.56 -8.80
C ILE A 94 7.89 -9.79 -9.39
N GLU A 95 8.81 -9.64 -10.34
CA GLU A 95 9.60 -10.77 -10.84
C GLU A 95 10.43 -11.42 -9.69
N PRO A 96 10.61 -12.75 -9.69
CA PRO A 96 11.34 -13.45 -8.62
C PRO A 96 12.86 -13.26 -8.73
N ILE A 97 13.38 -12.15 -8.19
CA ILE A 97 14.82 -11.84 -8.10
C ILE A 97 15.53 -12.74 -7.06
N GLY A 98 15.63 -14.03 -7.37
CA GLY A 98 16.43 -15.02 -6.65
C GLY A 98 16.01 -15.30 -5.20
N LYS A 99 17.00 -15.53 -4.33
CA LYS A 99 16.80 -15.82 -2.91
C LYS A 99 16.69 -14.50 -2.14
N GLY A 100 15.51 -14.23 -1.57
CA GLY A 100 15.24 -13.01 -0.79
C GLY A 100 16.25 -12.79 0.36
N VAL A 101 16.70 -11.54 0.50
CA VAL A 101 17.60 -11.08 1.56
C VAL A 101 16.87 -11.04 2.90
N SER A 102 17.55 -11.38 4.01
CA SER A 102 16.92 -11.31 5.34
C SER A 102 16.73 -9.85 5.81
N HIS A 103 15.78 -9.61 6.71
CA HIS A 103 15.51 -8.27 7.24
C HIS A 103 16.77 -7.59 7.78
N TYR A 104 17.49 -8.30 8.66
CA TYR A 104 18.76 -7.86 9.26
C TYR A 104 19.87 -7.59 8.21
N GLU A 105 19.99 -8.42 7.16
CA GLU A 105 20.96 -8.16 6.08
C GLU A 105 20.56 -6.96 5.21
N ASN A 106 19.26 -6.65 5.12
CA ASN A 106 18.74 -5.46 4.43
C ASN A 106 18.89 -4.17 5.27
N GLU A 107 18.78 -4.28 6.60
CA GLU A 107 19.06 -3.18 7.54
C GLU A 107 20.54 -2.82 7.54
N MET A 108 21.41 -3.80 7.79
CA MET A 108 22.87 -3.62 7.75
C MET A 108 23.38 -3.10 6.39
N LYS A 109 22.65 -3.36 5.30
CA LYS A 109 22.93 -2.77 3.96
C LYS A 109 22.55 -1.30 3.86
N LYS A 110 21.43 -0.87 4.46
CA LYS A 110 21.01 0.54 4.51
C LYS A 110 21.89 1.37 5.42
N GLU A 111 22.40 0.76 6.49
CA GLU A 111 23.34 1.37 7.45
C GLU A 111 24.79 1.38 6.94
N GLY A 112 25.10 0.63 5.87
CA GLY A 112 26.44 0.54 5.29
C GLY A 112 27.40 -0.40 6.02
N GLU A 113 27.00 -0.96 7.17
CA GLU A 113 27.84 -1.82 8.01
C GLU A 113 27.90 -3.30 7.58
N SER A 114 27.16 -3.69 6.53
CA SER A 114 27.11 -5.05 6.01
C SER A 114 28.50 -5.64 5.70
N TRP A 115 29.01 -6.45 6.64
CA TRP A 115 30.26 -7.19 6.50
C TRP A 115 30.27 -8.14 5.31
N LYS A 116 29.09 -8.57 4.82
CA LYS A 116 28.98 -9.36 3.59
C LYS A 116 29.38 -8.56 2.37
N ASP A 117 29.01 -7.29 2.29
CA ASP A 117 29.27 -6.45 1.13
C ASP A 117 30.68 -5.84 1.20
N LYS A 118 31.21 -5.55 2.41
CA LYS A 118 32.66 -5.37 2.63
C LYS A 118 33.45 -6.55 2.04
N LEU A 119 33.09 -7.78 2.44
CA LEU A 119 33.75 -9.00 2.00
C LEU A 119 33.61 -9.26 0.48
N ARG A 120 32.43 -9.01 -0.11
CA ARG A 120 32.23 -9.06 -1.58
C ARG A 120 33.18 -8.10 -2.30
N ASN A 121 33.29 -6.85 -1.83
CA ASN A 121 34.13 -5.83 -2.46
C ASN A 121 35.61 -6.21 -2.38
N MET A 122 36.12 -6.58 -1.20
CA MET A 122 37.51 -7.02 -1.04
C MET A 122 37.83 -8.24 -1.91
N LEU A 123 36.93 -9.24 -1.97
CA LEU A 123 37.12 -10.40 -2.85
C LEU A 123 37.13 -10.01 -4.34
N ARG A 124 36.25 -9.08 -4.77
CA ARG A 124 36.21 -8.54 -6.14
C ARG A 124 37.47 -7.76 -6.52
N GLU A 125 38.14 -7.12 -5.56
CA GLU A 125 39.45 -6.50 -5.78
C GLU A 125 40.56 -7.55 -5.88
N ILE A 126 40.56 -8.57 -5.00
CA ILE A 126 41.62 -9.59 -4.93
C ILE A 126 41.64 -10.53 -6.14
N ILE A 127 40.47 -11.01 -6.60
CA ILE A 127 40.34 -11.97 -7.72
C ILE A 127 41.15 -11.56 -8.97
N PRO A 128 40.99 -10.35 -9.55
CA PRO A 128 41.69 -9.97 -10.79
C PRO A 128 43.19 -9.70 -10.64
N TYR A 129 43.71 -9.49 -9.42
CA TYR A 129 45.16 -9.35 -9.19
C TYR A 129 45.90 -10.67 -8.96
N SER A 130 45.15 -11.76 -8.71
CA SER A 130 45.72 -13.08 -8.40
C SER A 130 46.19 -13.85 -9.63
N ARG A 131 47.27 -14.61 -9.46
CA ARG A 131 47.95 -15.37 -10.54
C ARG A 131 47.63 -16.87 -10.56
N SER A 132 46.92 -17.37 -9.57
CA SER A 132 46.37 -18.73 -9.50
C SER A 132 45.32 -18.77 -8.39
N PHE A 133 44.57 -19.87 -8.29
CA PHE A 133 43.65 -20.06 -7.16
C PHE A 133 44.41 -20.12 -5.80
N GLU A 134 45.64 -20.61 -5.77
CA GLU A 134 46.48 -20.63 -4.56
C GLU A 134 46.98 -19.21 -4.19
N ASP A 135 47.40 -18.43 -5.19
CA ASP A 135 47.79 -17.03 -5.04
C ASP A 135 46.60 -16.17 -4.57
N PHE A 136 45.39 -16.47 -5.04
CA PHE A 136 44.14 -15.89 -4.52
C PHE A 136 43.90 -16.18 -3.03
N LEU A 137 44.08 -17.43 -2.58
CA LEU A 137 43.93 -17.77 -1.16
C LEU A 137 45.00 -17.10 -0.29
N LYS A 138 46.23 -16.94 -0.82
CA LYS A 138 47.28 -16.15 -0.17
C LYS A 138 46.90 -14.67 -0.09
N ASN A 139 46.50 -14.05 -1.20
CA ASN A 139 46.14 -12.63 -1.25
C ASN A 139 44.91 -12.31 -0.38
N CYS A 140 43.96 -13.25 -0.22
CA CYS A 140 42.90 -13.18 0.80
C CYS A 140 43.47 -13.06 2.21
N THR A 141 44.44 -13.92 2.56
CA THR A 141 45.08 -13.93 3.89
C THR A 141 45.86 -12.66 4.15
N ASP A 142 46.65 -12.21 3.17
CA ASP A 142 47.42 -10.95 3.23
C ASP A 142 46.48 -9.72 3.33
N SER A 143 45.23 -9.83 2.87
CA SER A 143 44.17 -8.82 2.98
C SER A 143 43.27 -8.98 4.23
N GLY A 144 43.63 -9.84 5.19
CA GLY A 144 42.88 -10.01 6.44
C GLY A 144 41.63 -10.91 6.35
N ILE A 145 41.47 -11.69 5.28
CA ILE A 145 40.36 -12.64 5.09
C ILE A 145 40.84 -14.05 5.43
N GLU A 146 40.36 -14.59 6.57
CA GLU A 146 40.47 -16.00 6.91
C GLU A 146 39.64 -16.84 5.92
N TYR A 147 40.19 -17.95 5.43
CA TYR A 147 39.46 -18.88 4.56
C TYR A 147 39.49 -20.33 5.07
N VAL A 148 38.53 -21.12 4.62
CA VAL A 148 38.52 -22.59 4.77
C VAL A 148 38.19 -23.20 3.41
N TYR A 149 39.17 -23.84 2.79
CA TYR A 149 39.02 -24.55 1.52
C TYR A 149 39.10 -26.07 1.75
N THR A 150 38.02 -26.78 1.39
CA THR A 150 37.90 -28.24 1.51
C THR A 150 37.14 -28.77 0.28
N PRO A 151 37.79 -29.00 -0.87
CA PRO A 151 37.11 -29.29 -2.14
C PRO A 151 36.31 -30.60 -2.16
N GLN A 152 36.59 -31.52 -1.24
CA GLN A 152 35.87 -32.80 -1.05
C GLN A 152 34.50 -32.61 -0.36
N ASN A 153 34.25 -31.47 0.28
CA ASN A 153 33.00 -31.21 1.00
C ASN A 153 31.95 -30.52 0.11
N LYS A 154 30.67 -30.75 0.42
CA LYS A 154 29.53 -30.07 -0.21
C LYS A 154 29.61 -28.54 -0.15
N VAL A 155 30.31 -27.98 0.83
CA VAL A 155 30.67 -26.55 0.88
C VAL A 155 32.18 -26.46 0.70
N LYS A 156 32.62 -26.15 -0.53
CA LYS A 156 34.03 -26.20 -0.92
C LYS A 156 34.87 -25.08 -0.32
N LEU A 157 34.33 -23.86 -0.24
CA LEU A 157 35.05 -22.66 0.19
C LEU A 157 34.19 -21.80 1.13
N LYS A 158 34.84 -21.24 2.15
CA LYS A 158 34.25 -20.31 3.12
C LYS A 158 35.26 -19.22 3.46
N PHE A 159 34.76 -18.04 3.82
CA PHE A 159 35.53 -16.83 4.14
C PHE A 159 35.06 -16.20 5.45
N LYS A 160 35.95 -15.49 6.15
CA LYS A 160 35.67 -14.68 7.34
C LYS A 160 36.60 -13.47 7.35
N LEU A 161 36.08 -12.29 7.65
CA LEU A 161 36.87 -11.07 7.82
C LEU A 161 37.45 -11.05 9.25
N SER A 162 38.76 -10.88 9.36
CA SER A 162 39.45 -10.76 10.66
C SER A 162 39.11 -9.42 11.32
N GLY A 163 38.91 -9.41 12.64
CA GLY A 163 38.71 -8.19 13.44
C GLY A 163 37.26 -7.69 13.56
N ASP A 164 36.50 -7.66 12.47
CA ASP A 164 35.15 -7.05 12.36
C ASP A 164 34.00 -7.86 13.04
N GLY A 165 34.25 -8.44 14.22
CA GLY A 165 33.26 -9.09 15.09
C GLY A 165 32.62 -10.38 14.55
N GLN A 166 32.89 -10.78 13.31
CA GLN A 166 32.21 -11.87 12.60
C GLN A 166 32.46 -13.26 13.25
N GLN A 167 31.44 -13.75 13.96
CA GLN A 167 31.52 -15.01 14.74
C GLN A 167 31.55 -16.31 13.91
N ARG A 168 31.22 -16.27 12.61
CA ARG A 168 31.09 -17.48 11.77
C ARG A 168 31.56 -17.25 10.34
N PHE A 169 32.26 -18.25 9.80
CA PHE A 169 32.61 -18.33 8.38
C PHE A 169 31.37 -18.32 7.48
N THR A 170 31.41 -17.49 6.45
CA THR A 170 30.39 -17.34 5.41
C THR A 170 30.79 -18.14 4.17
N ARG A 171 29.82 -18.76 3.50
CA ARG A 171 30.08 -19.72 2.42
C ARG A 171 30.13 -19.00 1.07
N ALA A 172 30.98 -19.47 0.15
CA ALA A 172 31.05 -18.94 -1.22
C ALA A 172 29.67 -18.86 -1.89
N ASP A 173 28.91 -19.97 -1.85
CA ASP A 173 27.52 -20.10 -2.34
C ASP A 173 26.47 -19.19 -1.66
N THR A 174 26.89 -18.38 -0.67
CA THR A 174 26.05 -17.36 -0.01
C THR A 174 26.54 -15.93 -0.20
N LEU A 175 27.69 -15.73 -0.82
CA LEU A 175 28.16 -14.41 -1.27
C LEU A 175 27.65 -14.12 -2.68
N GLY A 176 27.74 -15.13 -3.58
CA GLY A 176 27.29 -15.08 -4.97
C GLY A 176 28.05 -16.13 -5.80
N ASP A 177 27.49 -16.55 -6.92
CA ASP A 177 28.05 -17.64 -7.74
C ASP A 177 29.42 -17.28 -8.33
N GLU A 178 29.68 -15.99 -8.54
CA GLU A 178 30.99 -15.41 -8.91
C GLU A 178 32.13 -15.72 -7.90
N PHE A 179 31.79 -16.08 -6.64
CA PHE A 179 32.75 -16.44 -5.59
C PHE A 179 32.91 -17.95 -5.40
N GLU A 180 32.28 -18.80 -6.22
CA GLU A 180 32.55 -20.25 -6.23
C GLU A 180 33.98 -20.51 -6.75
N PRO A 181 34.70 -21.55 -6.27
CA PRO A 181 36.08 -21.82 -6.67
C PRO A 181 36.31 -21.95 -8.19
N SER A 182 35.33 -22.48 -8.92
CA SER A 182 35.36 -22.57 -10.39
C SER A 182 35.28 -21.20 -11.05
N ALA A 183 34.33 -20.36 -10.65
CA ALA A 183 34.16 -19.00 -11.20
C ALA A 183 35.37 -18.10 -10.89
N ILE A 184 35.94 -18.21 -9.68
CA ILE A 184 37.18 -17.53 -9.31
C ILE A 184 38.34 -17.98 -10.21
N THR A 185 38.49 -19.29 -10.42
CA THR A 185 39.57 -19.84 -11.27
C THR A 185 39.43 -19.39 -12.73
N GLU A 186 38.21 -19.43 -13.29
CA GLU A 186 37.92 -18.96 -14.65
C GLU A 186 38.15 -17.44 -14.81
N THR A 187 37.81 -16.65 -13.80
CA THR A 187 38.07 -15.19 -13.78
C THR A 187 39.58 -14.89 -13.73
N ILE A 188 40.35 -15.64 -12.94
CA ILE A 188 41.81 -15.53 -12.88
C ILE A 188 42.43 -15.94 -14.23
N GLU A 189 42.01 -17.06 -14.81
CA GLU A 189 42.51 -17.52 -16.11
C GLU A 189 42.21 -16.53 -17.24
N THR A 190 41.01 -15.93 -17.26
CA THR A 190 40.64 -14.95 -18.28
C THR A 190 41.38 -13.62 -18.10
N ALA A 191 41.59 -13.16 -16.86
CA ALA A 191 42.44 -12.02 -16.54
C ALA A 191 43.90 -12.25 -17.00
N GLN A 192 44.47 -13.44 -16.75
CA GLN A 192 45.81 -13.80 -17.21
C GLN A 192 45.92 -13.88 -18.74
N LYS A 193 44.96 -14.51 -19.42
CA LYS A 193 44.92 -14.58 -20.90
C LYS A 193 44.86 -13.18 -21.51
N LYS A 194 44.12 -12.26 -20.89
CA LYS A 194 44.08 -10.84 -21.29
C LYS A 194 45.41 -10.14 -21.06
N ALA A 195 45.99 -10.22 -19.85
CA ALA A 195 47.27 -9.58 -19.53
C ALA A 195 48.42 -10.07 -20.44
N ALA A 196 48.48 -11.37 -20.74
CA ALA A 196 49.46 -11.94 -21.67
C ALA A 196 49.26 -11.44 -23.11
N ALA A 197 48.02 -11.22 -23.55
CA ALA A 197 47.72 -10.64 -24.86
C ALA A 197 48.10 -9.15 -24.93
N GLU A 198 47.88 -8.39 -23.86
CA GLU A 198 48.29 -6.99 -23.74
C GLU A 198 49.83 -6.85 -23.73
N GLU A 199 50.55 -7.70 -22.98
CA GLU A 199 52.02 -7.76 -22.99
C GLU A 199 52.58 -8.16 -24.36
N ALA A 200 51.95 -9.14 -25.04
CA ALA A 200 52.33 -9.53 -26.40
C ALA A 200 52.09 -8.41 -27.41
N MET A 201 50.99 -7.67 -27.27
CA MET A 201 50.69 -6.51 -28.12
C MET A 201 51.68 -5.36 -27.86
N GLU A 202 52.04 -5.07 -26.59
CA GLU A 202 53.05 -4.07 -26.28
C GLU A 202 54.43 -4.46 -26.84
N LYS A 203 54.85 -5.72 -26.67
CA LYS A 203 56.10 -6.24 -27.28
C LYS A 203 56.10 -6.10 -28.81
N PHE A 204 54.98 -6.38 -29.47
CA PHE A 204 54.83 -6.17 -30.92
C PHE A 204 54.91 -4.68 -31.32
N LEU A 205 54.25 -3.79 -30.57
CA LEU A 205 54.29 -2.35 -30.81
C LEU A 205 55.67 -1.75 -30.53
N ALA A 206 56.37 -2.21 -29.49
CA ALA A 206 57.76 -1.86 -29.20
C ALA A 206 58.70 -2.31 -30.32
N ALA A 207 58.57 -3.56 -30.80
CA ALA A 207 59.33 -4.07 -31.94
C ALA A 207 59.04 -3.29 -33.23
N ARG A 208 57.79 -2.85 -33.46
CA ARG A 208 57.41 -2.00 -34.59
C ARG A 208 58.05 -0.60 -34.49
N ARG A 209 58.01 0.03 -33.31
CA ARG A 209 58.68 1.32 -33.05
C ARG A 209 60.19 1.22 -33.27
N ALA A 210 60.84 0.17 -32.77
CA ALA A 210 62.27 -0.08 -32.96
C ALA A 210 62.64 -0.28 -34.44
N ARG A 211 61.82 -1.00 -35.21
CA ARG A 211 62.00 -1.13 -36.67
C ARG A 211 61.89 0.22 -37.38
N GLN A 212 60.87 1.02 -37.07
CA GLN A 212 60.71 2.36 -37.66
C GLN A 212 61.87 3.31 -37.28
N GLN A 213 62.41 3.22 -36.07
CA GLN A 213 63.59 3.98 -35.66
C GLN A 213 64.86 3.53 -36.42
N ALA A 214 65.05 2.23 -36.62
CA ALA A 214 66.16 1.71 -37.44
C ALA A 214 66.03 2.08 -38.93
N GLU A 215 64.80 2.07 -39.46
CA GLU A 215 64.46 2.48 -40.82
C GLU A 215 64.71 3.98 -41.04
N LEU A 216 64.32 4.84 -40.10
CA LEU A 216 64.65 6.27 -40.11
C LEU A 216 66.17 6.52 -39.98
N ALA A 217 66.89 5.72 -39.19
CA ALA A 217 68.34 5.79 -39.09
C ALA A 217 69.06 5.32 -40.38
N LEU A 218 68.44 4.42 -41.16
CA LEU A 218 68.90 4.05 -42.49
C LEU A 218 68.58 5.13 -43.53
N LEU A 219 67.37 5.70 -43.51
CA LEU A 219 66.97 6.81 -44.39
C LEU A 219 67.84 8.06 -44.18
N ASN A 220 68.21 8.37 -42.93
CA ASN A 220 69.17 9.43 -42.62
C ASN A 220 70.63 9.11 -43.04
N ARG A 221 70.92 7.87 -43.47
CA ARG A 221 72.18 7.49 -44.13
C ARG A 221 72.07 7.46 -45.66
N THR A 222 70.87 7.23 -46.21
CA THR A 222 70.65 7.10 -47.67
C THR A 222 70.04 8.34 -48.33
N SER A 223 69.69 9.39 -47.56
CA SER A 223 69.16 10.66 -48.07
C SER A 223 70.13 11.49 -48.94
N ALA A 224 71.31 10.95 -49.25
CA ALA A 224 72.17 11.41 -50.33
C ALA A 224 71.59 11.02 -51.72
N LYS A 225 70.62 11.81 -52.20
CA LYS A 225 70.09 11.95 -53.59
C LYS A 225 68.70 11.30 -53.88
N PRO A 226 67.69 12.05 -54.44
CA PRO A 226 66.28 11.60 -54.57
C PRO A 226 65.69 11.58 -56.01
N ALA A 227 64.45 11.07 -56.17
CA ALA A 227 63.44 11.44 -57.21
C ALA A 227 62.01 10.91 -56.89
N GLU A 228 60.96 11.57 -57.42
CA GLU A 228 59.50 11.29 -57.30
C GLU A 228 58.87 10.95 -58.71
N PRO A 229 57.54 10.96 -59.07
CA PRO A 229 56.27 11.35 -58.37
C PRO A 229 54.95 10.54 -58.68
N THR A 230 53.78 11.14 -58.37
CA THR A 230 52.32 10.75 -58.35
C THR A 230 51.55 10.94 -59.71
N PRO A 231 50.17 10.93 -59.92
CA PRO A 231 48.95 11.13 -59.06
C PRO A 231 47.64 10.27 -59.36
N THR A 232 46.40 10.84 -59.35
CA THR A 232 45.12 10.24 -58.81
C THR A 232 43.78 10.16 -59.70
N PRO A 233 42.55 10.71 -59.37
CA PRO A 233 41.30 9.93 -59.02
C PRO A 233 39.91 10.31 -59.67
N THR A 234 38.76 9.71 -59.24
CA THR A 234 37.29 10.11 -59.35
C THR A 234 36.38 9.12 -58.52
N THR A 235 35.15 9.28 -57.90
CA THR A 235 33.95 10.19 -57.72
C THR A 235 32.64 9.84 -58.56
N THR A 236 31.32 10.09 -58.31
CA THR A 236 30.44 10.92 -57.38
C THR A 236 28.90 10.52 -57.34
N THR A 237 28.12 10.90 -56.28
CA THR A 237 26.65 11.31 -56.19
C THR A 237 25.40 10.38 -56.02
N LYS A 238 24.32 10.89 -55.34
CA LYS A 238 22.98 10.25 -55.02
C LYS A 238 21.82 11.24 -54.61
N PRO A 239 20.51 11.03 -54.97
CA PRO A 239 19.32 11.85 -54.55
C PRO A 239 18.17 11.09 -53.77
N THR A 240 17.03 11.75 -53.39
CA THR A 240 15.82 11.19 -52.64
C THR A 240 14.56 12.13 -52.64
N VAL A 241 13.29 11.66 -52.48
CA VAL A 241 12.01 12.44 -52.24
C VAL A 241 10.96 11.61 -51.40
N ALA A 242 9.89 12.20 -50.79
CA ALA A 242 8.89 11.55 -49.88
C ALA A 242 7.46 12.21 -49.75
N GLU A 243 6.54 11.58 -48.96
CA GLU A 243 5.24 12.06 -48.33
C GLU A 243 3.98 12.39 -49.19
N PRO A 244 2.72 12.64 -48.66
CA PRO A 244 2.21 12.88 -47.27
C PRO A 244 0.90 12.10 -46.82
N THR A 245 0.11 12.62 -45.84
CA THR A 245 -1.02 11.95 -45.10
C THR A 245 -2.36 12.77 -44.94
N ALA A 246 -3.48 12.15 -44.46
CA ALA A 246 -4.78 12.80 -44.11
C ALA A 246 -5.69 11.99 -43.10
N PRO A 247 -6.75 12.56 -42.43
CA PRO A 247 -7.34 12.01 -41.18
C PRO A 247 -8.89 11.67 -41.12
N LYS A 248 -9.40 11.42 -39.89
CA LYS A 248 -10.74 10.88 -39.44
C LYS A 248 -11.98 11.81 -39.60
N PRO A 249 -13.20 11.26 -39.37
CA PRO A 249 -14.17 11.85 -38.41
C PRO A 249 -14.78 10.87 -37.37
N ILE A 250 -15.76 11.31 -36.58
CA ILE A 250 -16.42 10.65 -35.41
C ILE A 250 -17.96 10.77 -35.53
N GLU A 251 -18.74 9.85 -34.96
CA GLU A 251 -20.22 9.84 -34.97
C GLU A 251 -20.87 9.87 -33.55
N SER A 252 -22.18 10.15 -33.46
CA SER A 252 -22.87 10.72 -32.30
C SER A 252 -23.70 9.76 -31.40
N LYS A 253 -24.03 10.21 -30.18
CA LYS A 253 -24.90 9.48 -29.22
C LYS A 253 -26.39 9.49 -29.61
N ALA A 254 -27.09 8.40 -29.25
CA ALA A 254 -28.53 8.21 -29.35
C ALA A 254 -29.22 8.31 -27.95
N PRO A 255 -30.55 8.50 -27.84
CA PRO A 255 -31.22 8.82 -26.57
C PRO A 255 -31.38 7.65 -25.60
N GLU A 256 -31.52 7.98 -24.33
CA GLU A 256 -31.49 7.03 -23.21
C GLU A 256 -32.79 6.21 -23.09
N LYS A 257 -32.65 4.88 -22.97
CA LYS A 257 -33.73 4.02 -22.49
C LYS A 257 -33.80 4.11 -20.97
N LYS A 258 -35.02 4.20 -20.42
CA LYS A 258 -35.26 3.94 -18.99
C LYS A 258 -34.97 2.47 -18.71
N GLU A 259 -33.84 2.18 -18.08
CA GLU A 259 -33.49 0.83 -17.63
C GLU A 259 -34.22 0.48 -16.32
N ASP A 260 -34.48 -0.81 -16.06
CA ASP A 260 -35.01 -1.27 -14.78
C ASP A 260 -33.97 -1.01 -13.67
N PRO A 261 -34.30 -0.26 -12.60
CA PRO A 261 -33.36 0.07 -11.52
C PRO A 261 -32.84 -1.16 -10.75
N TRP A 262 -33.48 -2.32 -10.93
CA TRP A 262 -33.09 -3.60 -10.33
C TRP A 262 -32.56 -4.63 -11.34
N LYS A 263 -32.34 -4.24 -12.60
CA LYS A 263 -31.85 -5.07 -13.72
C LYS A 263 -30.65 -5.95 -13.36
N ALA A 264 -29.77 -5.49 -12.47
CA ALA A 264 -28.59 -6.23 -12.01
C ALA A 264 -28.92 -7.47 -11.16
N ILE A 265 -30.08 -7.52 -10.49
CA ILE A 265 -30.45 -8.56 -9.51
C ILE A 265 -31.71 -9.37 -9.87
N ARG A 266 -32.47 -8.99 -10.91
CA ARG A 266 -33.69 -9.71 -11.36
C ARG A 266 -33.48 -11.22 -11.62
N GLY A 267 -32.26 -11.63 -11.99
CA GLY A 267 -31.92 -13.04 -12.21
C GLY A 267 -31.52 -13.81 -10.94
N MET A 268 -31.72 -13.24 -9.75
CA MET A 268 -31.43 -13.86 -8.45
C MET A 268 -32.63 -14.66 -7.94
N GLY A 269 -32.39 -15.76 -7.21
CA GLY A 269 -33.47 -16.48 -6.53
C GLY A 269 -34.19 -15.57 -5.53
N ARG A 270 -35.53 -15.51 -5.60
CA ARG A 270 -36.40 -14.63 -4.80
C ARG A 270 -36.16 -13.12 -5.03
N ALA A 271 -35.64 -12.72 -6.20
CA ALA A 271 -35.34 -11.32 -6.52
C ALA A 271 -36.51 -10.36 -6.23
N ASP A 272 -37.74 -10.68 -6.65
CA ASP A 272 -38.88 -9.78 -6.48
C ASP A 272 -39.35 -9.65 -5.02
N GLU A 273 -39.16 -10.68 -4.19
CA GLU A 273 -39.37 -10.58 -2.73
C GLU A 273 -38.33 -9.67 -2.07
N ILE A 274 -37.06 -9.81 -2.48
CA ILE A 274 -35.94 -9.01 -1.98
C ILE A 274 -36.12 -7.54 -2.37
N ILE A 275 -36.51 -7.29 -3.63
CA ILE A 275 -36.83 -5.96 -4.15
C ILE A 275 -37.99 -5.35 -3.37
N ALA A 276 -39.07 -6.10 -3.11
CA ALA A 276 -40.22 -5.59 -2.35
C ALA A 276 -39.87 -5.20 -0.90
N ASP A 277 -39.06 -5.99 -0.18
CA ASP A 277 -38.61 -5.62 1.17
C ASP A 277 -37.67 -4.40 1.13
N LEU A 278 -36.72 -4.36 0.17
CA LEU A 278 -35.83 -3.21 -0.06
C LEU A 278 -36.60 -1.91 -0.35
N GLU A 279 -37.57 -1.96 -1.25
CA GLU A 279 -38.43 -0.83 -1.60
C GLU A 279 -39.30 -0.39 -0.40
N SER A 280 -39.81 -1.33 0.39
CA SER A 280 -40.53 -1.02 1.65
C SER A 280 -39.62 -0.36 2.70
N GLY A 281 -38.32 -0.67 2.68
CA GLY A 281 -37.28 -0.02 3.48
C GLY A 281 -36.78 1.32 2.92
N GLY A 282 -37.30 1.76 1.77
CA GLY A 282 -36.94 3.02 1.12
C GLY A 282 -35.71 2.97 0.20
N VAL A 283 -35.16 1.80 -0.10
CA VAL A 283 -34.06 1.62 -1.06
C VAL A 283 -34.67 1.44 -2.45
N MET A 284 -34.48 2.39 -3.36
CA MET A 284 -35.24 2.45 -4.63
C MET A 284 -34.52 1.90 -5.86
N SER A 285 -33.25 1.48 -5.74
CA SER A 285 -32.49 0.95 -6.86
C SER A 285 -31.30 0.09 -6.43
N PHE A 286 -30.76 -0.69 -7.37
CA PHE A 286 -29.47 -1.37 -7.18
C PHE A 286 -28.32 -0.39 -6.91
N SER A 287 -28.38 0.83 -7.45
CA SER A 287 -27.37 1.86 -7.19
C SER A 287 -27.37 2.28 -5.72
N GLU A 288 -28.56 2.57 -5.15
CA GLU A 288 -28.70 2.86 -3.71
C GLU A 288 -28.26 1.66 -2.87
N LEU A 289 -28.72 0.45 -3.22
CA LEU A 289 -28.33 -0.79 -2.52
C LEU A 289 -26.79 -0.98 -2.51
N SER A 290 -26.11 -0.70 -3.62
CA SER A 290 -24.65 -0.84 -3.73
C SER A 290 -23.89 0.14 -2.84
N GLY A 291 -24.46 1.31 -2.54
CA GLY A 291 -23.94 2.24 -1.54
C GLY A 291 -23.88 1.62 -0.13
N PHE A 292 -24.81 0.71 0.18
CA PHE A 292 -24.84 -0.08 1.43
C PHE A 292 -24.02 -1.39 1.36
N PHE A 293 -23.17 -1.57 0.33
CA PHE A 293 -22.14 -2.60 0.36
C PHE A 293 -20.92 -2.09 1.14
N PHE A 294 -20.49 -0.87 0.86
CA PHE A 294 -19.42 -0.17 1.59
C PHE A 294 -19.82 0.02 3.08
N ASN A 295 -18.86 0.02 4.00
CA ASN A 295 -19.01 0.69 5.29
C ASN A 295 -18.41 2.11 5.19
N THR A 296 -18.81 2.81 4.13
CA THR A 296 -18.39 4.16 3.77
C THR A 296 -19.25 5.19 4.48
N PRO A 297 -18.74 6.42 4.72
CA PRO A 297 -19.58 7.55 5.09
C PRO A 297 -20.70 7.73 4.06
N HIS A 298 -21.89 8.12 4.53
CA HIS A 298 -23.07 8.37 3.71
C HIS A 298 -23.63 9.74 4.09
N ASP A 299 -24.06 10.54 3.12
CA ASP A 299 -24.44 11.95 3.37
C ASP A 299 -25.61 12.08 4.35
N ASP A 300 -26.59 11.17 4.28
CA ASP A 300 -27.72 11.07 5.23
C ASP A 300 -27.34 10.53 6.63
N ASP A 301 -26.09 10.11 6.89
CA ASP A 301 -25.66 9.62 8.21
C ASP A 301 -25.32 10.78 9.17
N HIS A 302 -26.38 11.46 9.61
CA HIS A 302 -26.27 12.58 10.55
C HIS A 302 -25.98 12.18 12.01
N THR A 303 -25.48 10.96 12.29
CA THR A 303 -25.19 10.48 13.66
C THR A 303 -24.37 11.50 14.48
N THR A 304 -23.32 12.07 13.87
CA THR A 304 -22.43 13.04 14.51
C THR A 304 -23.12 14.40 14.71
N GLU A 305 -23.76 14.95 13.68
CA GLU A 305 -24.51 16.21 13.78
C GLU A 305 -25.62 16.16 14.83
N LEU A 306 -26.37 15.06 14.90
CA LEU A 306 -27.46 14.88 15.86
C LEU A 306 -26.95 14.77 17.30
N ALA A 307 -25.84 14.07 17.53
CA ALA A 307 -25.20 14.02 18.84
C ALA A 307 -24.69 15.41 19.27
N ASP A 308 -24.09 16.16 18.34
CA ASP A 308 -23.48 17.46 18.63
C ASP A 308 -24.53 18.58 18.80
N LEU A 309 -25.64 18.52 18.05
CA LEU A 309 -26.82 19.38 18.26
C LEU A 309 -27.52 19.07 19.59
N ARG A 310 -27.69 17.80 19.95
CA ARG A 310 -28.25 17.38 21.25
C ARG A 310 -27.42 17.91 22.41
N LYS A 311 -26.09 17.72 22.34
CA LYS A 311 -25.13 18.28 23.30
C LYS A 311 -25.25 19.80 23.43
N LYS A 312 -25.47 20.53 22.33
CA LYS A 312 -25.65 21.99 22.33
C LYS A 312 -26.98 22.42 22.98
N PHE A 313 -28.12 21.81 22.63
CA PHE A 313 -29.39 22.23 23.25
C PHE A 313 -29.53 21.77 24.70
N THR A 314 -29.07 20.56 25.07
CA THR A 314 -29.10 20.11 26.48
C THR A 314 -28.24 21.02 27.37
N ALA A 315 -27.09 21.50 26.90
CA ALA A 315 -26.28 22.46 27.65
C ALA A 315 -26.94 23.84 27.84
N ILE A 316 -27.90 24.21 26.99
CA ILE A 316 -28.71 25.43 27.14
C ILE A 316 -29.91 25.15 28.05
N ASP A 317 -30.56 23.99 27.91
CA ASP A 317 -31.69 23.60 28.75
C ASP A 317 -31.29 23.53 30.24
N THR A 318 -30.18 22.87 30.57
CA THR A 318 -29.64 22.84 31.95
C THR A 318 -29.27 24.22 32.49
N LEU A 319 -28.90 25.17 31.61
CA LEU A 319 -28.66 26.55 32.01
C LEU A 319 -29.97 27.30 32.30
N ILE A 320 -31.02 27.07 31.50
CA ILE A 320 -32.38 27.58 31.74
C ILE A 320 -32.97 27.01 33.03
N GLU A 321 -32.83 25.71 33.27
CA GLU A 321 -33.25 25.04 34.51
C GLU A 321 -32.56 25.66 35.73
N LYS A 322 -31.24 25.87 35.66
CA LYS A 322 -30.51 26.55 36.75
C LYS A 322 -30.91 28.01 36.93
N MET A 323 -31.27 28.73 35.87
CA MET A 323 -31.81 30.09 35.98
C MET A 323 -33.17 30.11 36.70
N LYS A 324 -34.07 29.16 36.42
CA LYS A 324 -35.33 29.00 37.16
C LYS A 324 -35.08 28.66 38.64
N HIS A 325 -34.21 27.68 38.90
CA HIS A 325 -33.83 27.26 40.25
C HIS A 325 -33.24 28.41 41.08
N ARG A 326 -32.40 29.26 40.47
CA ARG A 326 -31.94 30.52 41.08
C ARG A 326 -33.11 31.42 41.47
N ASP A 327 -34.08 31.61 40.58
CA ASP A 327 -35.21 32.53 40.79
C ASP A 327 -36.20 32.00 41.85
N GLU A 328 -36.33 30.67 41.98
CA GLU A 328 -37.06 30.00 43.07
C GLU A 328 -36.37 30.18 44.44
N LEU A 329 -35.03 30.17 44.47
CA LEU A 329 -34.22 30.37 45.67
C LEU A 329 -34.00 31.86 46.05
N GLU A 330 -34.15 32.77 45.09
CA GLU A 330 -33.84 34.21 45.24
C GLU A 330 -34.58 34.91 46.39
N PRO A 331 -35.86 34.62 46.72
CA PRO A 331 -36.55 35.24 47.85
C PRO A 331 -35.86 34.98 49.20
N VAL A 332 -35.39 33.74 49.43
CA VAL A 332 -34.67 33.38 50.66
C VAL A 332 -33.29 34.04 50.71
N TYR A 333 -32.62 34.14 49.56
CA TYR A 333 -31.32 34.83 49.48
C TYR A 333 -31.46 36.34 49.70
N LYS A 334 -32.51 36.98 49.16
CA LYS A 334 -32.86 38.39 49.42
C LYS A 334 -33.16 38.62 50.90
N GLU A 335 -33.89 37.72 51.56
CA GLU A 335 -34.15 37.82 53.00
C GLU A 335 -32.88 37.65 53.85
N TYR A 336 -31.91 36.84 53.40
CA TYR A 336 -30.58 36.71 54.03
C TYR A 336 -29.73 37.98 53.86
N GLN A 337 -29.71 38.58 52.67
CA GLN A 337 -28.96 39.81 52.37
C GLN A 337 -29.58 41.05 53.05
N GLY A 338 -30.90 41.08 53.23
CA GLY A 338 -31.60 42.17 53.94
C GLY A 338 -31.46 42.16 55.47
N LYS A 339 -30.77 41.19 56.06
CA LYS A 339 -30.48 41.12 57.50
C LYS A 339 -29.01 41.46 57.76
N SER A 340 -28.72 41.97 58.96
CA SER A 340 -27.35 42.24 59.41
C SER A 340 -27.02 41.56 60.74
N GLY A 341 -25.73 41.46 61.05
CA GLY A 341 -25.21 41.02 62.36
C GLY A 341 -25.73 39.67 62.85
N TRP A 342 -26.14 39.62 64.12
CA TRP A 342 -26.62 38.38 64.76
C TRP A 342 -27.84 37.77 64.06
N SER A 343 -28.77 38.61 63.58
CA SER A 343 -29.97 38.18 62.87
C SER A 343 -29.61 37.46 61.56
N GLN A 344 -28.66 38.03 60.80
CA GLN A 344 -28.14 37.44 59.57
C GLN A 344 -27.41 36.10 59.81
N SER A 345 -26.56 36.03 60.85
CA SER A 345 -25.85 34.80 61.22
C SER A 345 -26.81 33.68 61.62
N ARG A 346 -27.82 33.99 62.45
CA ARG A 346 -28.86 33.03 62.84
C ARG A 346 -29.70 32.56 61.65
N PHE A 347 -30.01 33.45 60.70
CA PHE A 347 -30.72 33.11 59.47
C PHE A 347 -29.88 32.21 58.55
N LYS A 348 -28.58 32.52 58.35
CA LYS A 348 -27.68 31.65 57.57
C LYS A 348 -27.57 30.25 58.18
N LYS A 349 -27.49 30.14 59.51
CA LYS A 349 -27.46 28.83 60.19
C LYS A 349 -28.77 28.03 60.02
N LYS A 350 -29.92 28.68 59.88
CA LYS A 350 -31.20 28.01 59.64
C LYS A 350 -31.36 27.55 58.18
N ASN A 351 -30.94 28.39 57.23
CA ASN A 351 -31.21 28.20 55.79
C ASN A 351 -29.93 27.88 54.99
N ALA A 352 -28.95 27.22 55.64
CA ALA A 352 -27.58 27.09 55.13
C ALA A 352 -27.52 26.45 53.74
N ALA A 353 -28.17 25.29 53.55
CA ALA A 353 -28.20 24.57 52.28
C ALA A 353 -28.85 25.39 51.15
N THR A 354 -29.94 26.11 51.44
CA THR A 354 -30.67 26.96 50.48
C THR A 354 -29.81 28.15 50.01
N ILE A 355 -29.03 28.73 50.92
CA ILE A 355 -28.11 29.84 50.63
C ILE A 355 -26.89 29.34 49.85
N GLU A 356 -26.34 28.18 50.21
CA GLU A 356 -25.22 27.57 49.52
C GLU A 356 -25.58 27.12 48.10
N ASP A 357 -26.72 26.46 47.90
CA ASP A 357 -27.22 26.07 46.57
C ASP A 357 -27.45 27.30 45.67
N TYR A 358 -28.01 28.39 46.21
CA TYR A 358 -28.11 29.65 45.47
C TYR A 358 -26.71 30.18 45.05
N GLU A 359 -25.74 30.21 45.97
CA GLU A 359 -24.37 30.66 45.68
C GLU A 359 -23.66 29.77 44.64
N GLN A 360 -23.80 28.44 44.74
CA GLN A 360 -23.27 27.48 43.77
C GLN A 360 -23.97 27.57 42.39
N THR A 361 -25.30 27.70 42.37
CA THR A 361 -26.10 27.81 41.14
C THR A 361 -25.84 29.14 40.43
N VAL A 362 -25.76 30.27 41.14
CA VAL A 362 -25.34 31.56 40.56
C VAL A 362 -23.92 31.50 40.00
N LYS A 363 -22.97 30.86 40.69
CA LYS A 363 -21.60 30.65 40.18
C LYS A 363 -21.62 29.89 38.85
N HIS A 364 -22.31 28.74 38.80
CA HIS A 364 -22.41 27.93 37.59
C HIS A 364 -23.02 28.72 36.41
N ILE A 365 -24.13 29.44 36.63
CA ILE A 365 -24.74 30.29 35.61
C ILE A 365 -23.70 31.30 35.10
N ARG A 366 -23.02 32.02 36.00
CA ARG A 366 -22.04 33.07 35.67
C ARG A 366 -20.82 32.56 34.89
N GLU A 367 -20.46 31.29 35.06
CA GLU A 367 -19.38 30.62 34.32
C GLU A 367 -19.85 30.13 32.94
N HIS A 368 -21.02 29.49 32.86
CA HIS A 368 -21.51 28.85 31.64
C HIS A 368 -22.21 29.80 30.67
N ILE A 369 -22.93 30.83 31.16
CA ILE A 369 -23.73 31.76 30.34
C ILE A 369 -22.88 32.61 29.37
N LYS A 370 -21.60 32.83 29.71
CA LYS A 370 -20.64 33.62 28.90
C LYS A 370 -20.53 33.11 27.46
N LYS A 371 -20.69 31.80 27.24
CA LYS A 371 -20.61 31.15 25.92
C LYS A 371 -21.76 31.52 24.97
N TYR A 372 -22.81 32.15 25.48
CA TYR A 372 -24.03 32.47 24.74
C TYR A 372 -24.31 33.98 24.67
N ALA A 373 -23.35 34.82 25.08
CA ALA A 373 -23.40 36.28 25.00
C ALA A 373 -23.67 36.78 23.57
N VAL A 374 -24.35 37.93 23.48
CA VAL A 374 -24.61 38.66 22.23
C VAL A 374 -24.23 40.11 22.47
N ASP A 375 -23.41 40.68 21.60
CA ASP A 375 -22.92 42.08 21.69
C ASP A 375 -22.36 42.46 23.08
N GLY A 376 -21.62 41.52 23.69
CA GLY A 376 -21.04 41.66 25.03
C GLY A 376 -22.03 41.55 26.20
N LYS A 377 -23.34 41.48 25.93
CA LYS A 377 -24.39 41.37 26.96
C LYS A 377 -24.66 39.89 27.29
N PRO A 378 -24.93 39.54 28.57
CA PRO A 378 -25.40 38.21 28.92
C PRO A 378 -26.81 38.00 28.35
N PRO A 379 -27.12 36.83 27.74
CA PRO A 379 -28.45 36.52 27.24
C PRO A 379 -29.47 36.42 28.38
N THR A 380 -30.71 36.81 28.08
CA THR A 380 -31.87 36.54 28.92
C THR A 380 -32.28 35.06 28.84
N MET A 381 -33.19 34.65 29.72
CA MET A 381 -33.78 33.30 29.64
C MET A 381 -34.58 33.10 28.34
N LEU A 382 -35.14 34.17 27.76
CA LEU A 382 -35.85 34.11 26.47
C LEU A 382 -34.88 33.88 25.30
N ASP A 383 -33.75 34.59 25.27
CA ASP A 383 -32.71 34.39 24.23
C ASP A 383 -32.14 32.96 24.26
N LEU A 384 -31.97 32.39 25.47
CA LEU A 384 -31.55 31.00 25.64
C LEU A 384 -32.65 30.02 25.19
N LEU A 385 -33.92 30.29 25.51
CA LEU A 385 -35.05 29.46 25.10
C LEU A 385 -35.22 29.45 23.57
N GLU A 386 -35.10 30.60 22.90
CA GLU A 386 -35.12 30.69 21.44
C GLU A 386 -33.95 29.90 20.81
N LYS A 387 -32.72 30.07 21.34
CA LYS A 387 -31.54 29.31 20.89
C LYS A 387 -31.71 27.80 21.07
N SER A 388 -32.27 27.34 22.20
CA SER A 388 -32.58 25.93 22.44
C SER A 388 -33.63 25.41 21.46
N ASN A 389 -34.73 26.14 21.28
CA ASN A 389 -35.80 25.77 20.34
C ASN A 389 -35.29 25.70 18.89
N LYS A 390 -34.49 26.67 18.45
CA LYS A 390 -33.88 26.68 17.10
C LYS A 390 -32.95 25.48 16.86
N LEU A 391 -32.16 25.10 17.87
CA LEU A 391 -31.32 23.89 17.80
C LEU A 391 -32.16 22.60 17.78
N LYS A 392 -33.23 22.53 18.58
CA LYS A 392 -34.19 21.41 18.58
C LYS A 392 -34.93 21.30 17.25
N SER A 393 -35.30 22.41 16.61
CA SER A 393 -35.88 22.41 15.26
C SER A 393 -34.90 21.88 14.21
N LYS A 394 -33.61 22.27 14.24
CA LYS A 394 -32.60 21.67 13.34
C LYS A 394 -32.42 20.17 13.63
N TRP A 395 -32.35 19.78 14.90
CA TRP A 395 -32.21 18.39 15.31
C TRP A 395 -33.39 17.54 14.85
N ASN A 396 -34.64 17.99 15.06
CA ASN A 396 -35.84 17.30 14.60
C ASN A 396 -35.84 17.06 13.09
N ARG A 397 -35.42 18.05 12.28
CA ARG A 397 -35.37 17.92 10.82
C ARG A 397 -34.35 16.87 10.39
N LEU A 398 -33.10 16.99 10.85
CA LEU A 398 -32.04 16.01 10.60
C LEU A 398 -32.39 14.62 11.15
N ASN A 399 -33.18 14.54 12.23
CA ASN A 399 -33.56 13.25 12.80
C ASN A 399 -34.55 12.51 11.89
N VAL A 400 -35.44 13.21 11.16
CA VAL A 400 -36.30 12.57 10.15
C VAL A 400 -35.44 12.01 9.00
N GLU A 401 -34.56 12.85 8.46
CA GLU A 401 -33.58 12.51 7.40
C GLU A 401 -32.75 11.27 7.82
N HIS A 402 -32.17 11.29 9.03
CA HIS A 402 -31.38 10.20 9.59
C HIS A 402 -32.19 8.94 9.93
N THR A 403 -33.41 9.04 10.45
CA THR A 403 -34.23 7.84 10.73
C THR A 403 -34.64 7.11 9.45
N ALA A 404 -34.91 7.84 8.37
CA ALA A 404 -35.14 7.23 7.06
C ALA A 404 -33.88 6.50 6.55
N PHE A 405 -32.70 7.12 6.69
CA PHE A 405 -31.42 6.47 6.38
C PHE A 405 -31.17 5.21 7.22
N LEU A 406 -31.44 5.23 8.54
CA LEU A 406 -31.32 4.04 9.39
C LEU A 406 -32.24 2.91 8.90
N THR A 407 -33.49 3.22 8.53
CA THR A 407 -34.42 2.24 7.94
C THR A 407 -33.87 1.66 6.62
N LYS A 408 -33.41 2.51 5.69
CA LYS A 408 -32.75 2.06 4.44
C LYS A 408 -31.58 1.13 4.73
N ARG A 409 -30.69 1.54 5.64
CA ARG A 409 -29.43 0.85 5.97
C ARG A 409 -29.66 -0.51 6.61
N GLU A 410 -30.54 -0.61 7.60
CA GLU A 410 -30.81 -1.90 8.27
C GLU A 410 -31.60 -2.87 7.35
N THR A 411 -32.44 -2.36 6.45
CA THR A 411 -33.08 -3.19 5.41
C THR A 411 -32.09 -3.65 4.34
N ALA A 412 -31.24 -2.76 3.82
CA ALA A 412 -30.20 -3.12 2.85
C ALA A 412 -29.27 -4.22 3.39
N LYS A 413 -28.79 -4.07 4.63
CA LYS A 413 -27.91 -5.04 5.32
C LYS A 413 -28.43 -6.48 5.30
N LYS A 414 -29.75 -6.72 5.33
CA LYS A 414 -30.36 -8.06 5.24
C LYS A 414 -29.90 -8.82 3.97
N TYR A 415 -29.74 -8.09 2.87
CA TYR A 415 -29.53 -8.64 1.53
C TYR A 415 -28.15 -8.34 0.94
N THR A 416 -27.46 -7.30 1.42
CA THR A 416 -26.10 -6.89 0.99
C THR A 416 -25.17 -8.09 0.72
N ARG A 417 -25.08 -9.06 1.66
CA ARG A 417 -24.22 -10.25 1.47
C ARG A 417 -24.69 -11.15 0.32
N GLN A 418 -25.98 -11.45 0.26
CA GLN A 418 -26.57 -12.37 -0.72
C GLN A 418 -26.48 -11.79 -2.13
N VAL A 419 -26.73 -10.49 -2.26
CA VAL A 419 -26.65 -9.77 -3.53
C VAL A 419 -25.19 -9.64 -4.00
N ARG A 420 -24.22 -9.32 -3.12
CA ARG A 420 -22.78 -9.32 -3.46
C ARG A 420 -22.34 -10.68 -4.00
N GLN A 421 -22.68 -11.77 -3.30
CA GLN A 421 -22.36 -13.13 -3.77
C GLN A 421 -22.96 -13.39 -5.16
N TYR A 422 -24.23 -13.05 -5.38
CA TYR A 422 -24.88 -13.20 -6.69
C TYR A 422 -24.16 -12.42 -7.79
N ILE A 423 -23.80 -11.15 -7.55
CA ILE A 423 -23.10 -10.31 -8.51
C ILE A 423 -21.70 -10.87 -8.84
N ASN A 424 -20.93 -11.27 -7.82
CA ASN A 424 -19.62 -11.88 -8.01
C ASN A 424 -19.73 -13.20 -8.81
N GLU A 425 -20.72 -14.04 -8.50
CA GLU A 425 -21.00 -15.24 -9.29
C GLU A 425 -21.34 -14.94 -10.76
N GLN A 426 -22.11 -13.88 -11.05
CA GLN A 426 -22.41 -13.47 -12.43
C GLN A 426 -21.17 -12.95 -13.16
N GLN A 427 -20.27 -12.25 -12.46
CA GLN A 427 -18.99 -11.83 -13.02
C GLN A 427 -18.10 -13.03 -13.37
N MET A 428 -17.85 -13.94 -12.42
CA MET A 428 -17.04 -15.14 -12.64
C MET A 428 -17.60 -16.04 -13.75
N LYS A 429 -18.94 -16.12 -13.90
CA LYS A 429 -19.60 -16.85 -15.00
C LYS A 429 -19.27 -16.20 -16.36
N ARG A 430 -19.38 -14.87 -16.48
CA ARG A 430 -19.03 -14.11 -17.69
C ARG A 430 -17.55 -14.21 -18.06
N GLU A 431 -16.65 -14.25 -17.07
CA GLU A 431 -15.20 -14.40 -17.30
C GLU A 431 -14.84 -15.82 -17.78
N ARG A 432 -15.43 -16.86 -17.16
CA ARG A 432 -15.32 -18.24 -17.65
C ARG A 432 -15.92 -18.42 -19.05
N GLU A 433 -16.91 -17.63 -19.45
CA GLU A 433 -17.44 -17.59 -20.82
C GLU A 433 -16.48 -16.89 -21.79
N LYS A 434 -15.96 -15.70 -21.44
CA LYS A 434 -14.92 -15.01 -22.23
C LYS A 434 -13.69 -15.90 -22.44
N TYR A 435 -13.27 -16.63 -21.41
CA TYR A 435 -12.12 -17.56 -21.47
C TYR A 435 -12.40 -18.70 -22.47
N ARG A 436 -13.50 -19.43 -22.31
CA ARG A 436 -13.90 -20.50 -23.25
C ARG A 436 -14.09 -20.00 -24.69
N GLN A 437 -14.57 -18.77 -24.88
CA GLN A 437 -14.64 -18.14 -26.21
C GLN A 437 -13.25 -17.83 -26.79
N LYS A 438 -12.27 -17.42 -25.98
CA LYS A 438 -10.87 -17.26 -26.42
C LYS A 438 -10.27 -18.60 -26.84
N GLU A 439 -10.44 -19.66 -26.03
CA GLU A 439 -9.96 -21.01 -26.36
C GLU A 439 -10.56 -21.52 -27.67
N LEU A 440 -11.89 -21.49 -27.81
CA LEU A 440 -12.58 -21.89 -29.05
C LEU A 440 -12.14 -21.07 -30.27
N THR A 441 -11.75 -19.80 -30.08
CA THR A 441 -11.23 -18.95 -31.16
C THR A 441 -9.77 -19.28 -31.49
N GLN A 442 -8.95 -19.65 -30.52
CA GLN A 442 -7.58 -20.12 -30.73
C GLN A 442 -7.56 -21.49 -31.41
N GLN A 443 -8.40 -22.42 -30.96
CA GLN A 443 -8.56 -23.75 -31.55
C GLN A 443 -9.00 -23.63 -33.01
N ARG A 444 -10.09 -22.91 -33.30
CA ARG A 444 -10.54 -22.64 -34.68
C ARG A 444 -9.47 -22.00 -35.57
N LYS A 445 -8.58 -21.16 -35.03
CA LYS A 445 -7.45 -20.60 -35.79
C LYS A 445 -6.39 -21.65 -36.12
N LYS A 446 -6.11 -22.57 -35.19
CA LYS A 446 -5.21 -23.71 -35.41
C LYS A 446 -5.80 -24.67 -36.45
N ASP A 447 -7.08 -24.98 -36.33
CA ASP A 447 -7.85 -25.83 -37.26
C ASP A 447 -8.01 -25.21 -38.67
N THR A 448 -7.55 -23.96 -38.88
CA THR A 448 -7.47 -23.27 -40.19
C THR A 448 -6.03 -22.99 -40.66
N LEU A 449 -5.03 -23.50 -39.93
CA LEU A 449 -3.61 -23.42 -40.26
C LEU A 449 -2.98 -24.81 -40.48
N GLU A 450 -3.74 -25.87 -40.22
CA GLU A 450 -3.49 -27.27 -40.63
C GLU A 450 -4.31 -27.59 -41.89
#